data_AF-F4C2D5-F1
#
_entry.id   AF-F4C2D5-F1
#
_cell.length_a   1.000
_cell.length_b   1.000
_cell.length_c   1.000
_cell.angle_alpha   90.00
_cell.angle_beta   90.00
_cell.angle_gamma   90.00
#
_symmetry.space_group_name_H-M   'P 1'
#
loop_
_entity.id
_entity.type
_entity.pdbx_description
1 polymer ?
#
loop_
_entity_poly.entity_id
_entity_poly.type
_entity_poly.pdbx_seq_one_letter_code
_entity_poly.pdbx_strand_id
1 'polypeptide(L)'
;MQEIQAWFKNSDYREGVELYNKYGSNSFLKKLFASGPTEYNLTKIREELQAICPTQNPENSQIHVMKSDNSVTKAKESVTSSQNSNNSEKSDTKPSPKLFEYYTQLQKQKQQINRQIERNMSLLDTSRSKNVRFEAAKQILQLDSRKRGIWAKIDYYEEHGRFPDPIALQPVKTDELQRLYVQISKAEKRLKSDKVKDPEKTQKLIDEKRLRLDELKRERGML
;
A
#
# COMPACT_ATOMS: atom_id res chain seq x y z
N MET A 1 -30.25 18.07 -23.66
CA MET A 1 -30.90 16.74 -23.49
C MET A 1 -31.03 15.99 -24.82
N GLN A 2 -31.88 16.42 -25.77
CA GLN A 2 -32.00 15.74 -27.08
C GLN A 2 -30.67 15.57 -27.83
N GLU A 3 -29.79 16.58 -27.77
CA GLU A 3 -28.42 16.52 -28.32
C GLU A 3 -27.62 15.31 -27.81
N ILE A 4 -27.72 15.00 -26.51
CA ILE A 4 -27.03 13.85 -25.89
C ILE A 4 -27.60 12.53 -26.41
N GLN A 5 -28.92 12.44 -26.59
CA GLN A 5 -29.58 11.26 -27.18
C GLN A 5 -29.22 11.06 -28.67
N ALA A 6 -28.99 12.14 -29.42
CA ALA A 6 -28.49 12.06 -30.79
C ALA A 6 -27.05 11.53 -30.82
N TRP A 7 -26.18 12.04 -29.93
CA TRP A 7 -24.79 11.61 -29.79
C TRP A 7 -24.61 10.13 -29.45
N PHE A 8 -25.52 9.52 -28.67
CA PHE A 8 -25.48 8.08 -28.43
C PHE A 8 -25.63 7.23 -29.71
N LYS A 9 -26.17 7.79 -30.80
CA LYS A 9 -26.26 7.10 -32.12
C LYS A 9 -24.97 7.21 -32.94
N ASN A 10 -24.20 8.28 -32.75
CA ASN A 10 -22.96 8.56 -33.45
C ASN A 10 -21.95 9.13 -32.44
N SER A 11 -21.26 8.24 -31.72
CA SER A 11 -20.44 8.62 -30.55
C SER A 11 -19.09 9.24 -30.94
N ASP A 12 -19.12 10.35 -31.67
CA ASP A 12 -17.92 11.13 -31.98
C ASP A 12 -17.28 11.68 -30.69
N TYR A 13 -15.97 11.56 -30.57
CA TYR A 13 -15.29 11.97 -29.35
C TYR A 13 -15.41 13.48 -29.08
N ARG A 14 -15.24 14.31 -30.12
CA ARG A 14 -15.20 15.76 -29.98
C ARG A 14 -16.57 16.33 -29.61
N GLU A 15 -17.64 15.88 -30.28
CA GLU A 15 -19.02 16.22 -29.89
C GLU A 15 -19.31 15.82 -28.44
N GLY A 16 -18.84 14.64 -28.01
CA GLY A 16 -18.99 14.16 -26.63
C GLY A 16 -18.31 15.08 -25.60
N VAL A 17 -17.10 15.59 -25.92
CA VAL A 17 -16.41 16.57 -25.07
C VAL A 17 -17.13 17.91 -25.02
N GLU A 18 -17.65 18.40 -26.15
CA GLU A 18 -18.41 19.65 -26.22
C GLU A 18 -19.73 19.55 -25.40
N LEU A 19 -20.46 18.44 -25.52
CA LEU A 19 -21.63 18.12 -24.70
C LEU A 19 -21.29 18.02 -23.20
N TYR A 20 -20.20 17.34 -22.84
CA TYR A 20 -19.78 17.25 -21.44
C TYR A 20 -19.29 18.58 -20.87
N ASN A 21 -18.68 19.44 -21.69
CA ASN A 21 -18.33 20.80 -21.27
C ASN A 21 -19.58 21.66 -21.01
N LYS A 22 -20.63 21.50 -21.82
CA LYS A 22 -21.92 22.20 -21.71
C LYS A 22 -22.77 21.74 -20.53
N TYR A 23 -22.80 20.44 -20.22
CA TYR A 23 -23.72 19.86 -19.23
C TYR A 23 -23.06 19.23 -17.99
N GLY A 24 -21.78 18.84 -18.07
CA GLY A 24 -21.06 18.20 -16.97
C GLY A 24 -20.57 19.18 -15.90
N SER A 25 -20.52 18.73 -14.64
CA SER A 25 -20.08 19.52 -13.48
C SER A 25 -18.62 19.30 -13.09
N ASN A 26 -18.03 18.15 -13.43
CA ASN A 26 -16.71 17.74 -12.94
C ASN A 26 -15.56 18.41 -13.74
N SER A 27 -14.88 19.38 -13.12
CA SER A 27 -13.78 20.13 -13.73
C SER A 27 -12.51 19.31 -13.96
N PHE A 28 -12.30 18.21 -13.23
CA PHE A 28 -11.20 17.27 -13.49
C PHE A 28 -11.45 16.50 -14.78
N LEU A 29 -12.67 15.99 -14.98
CA LEU A 29 -13.03 15.25 -16.19
C LEU A 29 -12.99 16.14 -17.45
N LYS A 30 -13.39 17.42 -17.36
CA LYS A 30 -13.21 18.37 -18.46
C LYS A 30 -11.73 18.52 -18.89
N LYS A 31 -10.79 18.55 -17.94
CA LYS A 31 -9.34 18.57 -18.22
C LYS A 31 -8.84 17.23 -18.77
N LEU A 32 -9.33 16.11 -18.23
CA LEU A 32 -9.00 14.77 -18.72
C LEU A 32 -9.42 14.62 -20.19
N PHE A 33 -10.65 14.99 -20.53
CA PHE A 33 -11.15 14.83 -21.89
C PHE A 33 -10.50 15.79 -22.91
N ALA A 34 -9.99 16.94 -22.45
CA ALA A 34 -9.16 17.83 -23.26
C ALA A 34 -7.78 17.24 -23.64
N SER A 35 -7.34 16.13 -23.03
CA SER A 35 -6.06 15.47 -23.38
C SER A 35 -6.08 14.72 -24.72
N GLY A 36 -7.27 14.45 -25.27
CA GLY A 36 -7.44 13.81 -26.58
C GLY A 36 -8.23 12.49 -26.55
N PRO A 37 -8.59 11.96 -27.73
CA PRO A 37 -9.39 10.74 -27.85
C PRO A 37 -8.60 9.52 -27.40
N THR A 38 -9.12 8.82 -26.39
CA THR A 38 -8.69 7.46 -26.02
C THR A 38 -9.94 6.63 -25.76
N GLU A 39 -9.84 5.30 -25.90
CA GLU A 39 -10.95 4.37 -25.65
C GLU A 39 -11.50 4.52 -24.22
N TYR A 40 -10.60 4.69 -23.24
CA TYR A 40 -10.94 5.01 -21.85
C TYR A 40 -11.71 6.34 -21.74
N ASN A 41 -11.21 7.42 -22.34
CA ASN A 41 -11.89 8.72 -22.28
C ASN A 41 -13.27 8.66 -22.94
N LEU A 42 -13.42 7.98 -24.09
CA LEU A 42 -14.70 7.84 -24.79
C LEU A 42 -15.72 7.05 -23.96
N THR A 43 -15.28 5.94 -23.33
CA THR A 43 -16.10 5.16 -22.39
C THR A 43 -16.53 6.03 -21.21
N LYS A 44 -15.61 6.79 -20.62
CA LYS A 44 -15.90 7.64 -19.45
C LYS A 44 -16.83 8.83 -19.79
N ILE A 45 -16.68 9.46 -20.96
CA ILE A 45 -17.62 10.47 -21.46
C ILE A 45 -19.02 9.87 -21.60
N ARG A 46 -19.12 8.65 -22.14
CA ARG A 46 -20.40 7.96 -22.34
C ARG A 46 -21.12 7.69 -21.01
N GLU A 47 -20.42 7.15 -20.02
CA GLU A 47 -20.96 6.93 -18.66
C GLU A 47 -21.48 8.23 -18.02
N GLU A 48 -20.68 9.29 -18.11
CA GLU A 48 -21.00 10.57 -17.48
C GLU A 48 -22.17 11.30 -18.18
N LEU A 49 -22.23 11.26 -19.52
CA LEU A 49 -23.37 11.79 -20.27
C LEU A 49 -24.65 10.97 -20.03
N GLN A 50 -24.53 9.66 -19.80
CA GLN A 50 -25.65 8.79 -19.40
C GLN A 50 -26.16 9.15 -18.00
N ALA A 51 -25.28 9.47 -17.05
CA ALA A 51 -25.66 9.93 -15.71
C ALA A 51 -26.38 11.29 -15.72
N ILE A 52 -26.00 12.19 -16.64
CA ILE A 52 -26.64 13.50 -16.84
C ILE A 52 -28.01 13.38 -17.53
N CYS A 53 -28.17 12.41 -18.43
CA CYS A 53 -29.43 12.07 -19.08
C CYS A 53 -29.97 10.72 -18.55
N PRO A 54 -30.54 10.67 -17.32
CA PRO A 54 -31.30 9.51 -16.86
C PRO A 54 -32.52 9.37 -17.77
N THR A 55 -32.35 8.55 -18.80
CA THR A 55 -33.38 8.30 -19.81
C THR A 55 -34.52 7.61 -19.08
N GLN A 56 -35.74 8.15 -19.17
CA GLN A 56 -36.92 7.66 -18.44
C GLN A 56 -37.47 6.33 -19.00
N ASN A 57 -36.58 5.38 -19.32
CA ASN A 57 -36.91 4.05 -19.77
C ASN A 57 -36.39 3.02 -18.74
N PRO A 58 -37.12 2.80 -17.62
CA PRO A 58 -36.65 1.97 -16.51
C PRO A 58 -36.66 0.45 -16.80
N GLU A 59 -37.15 0.00 -17.95
CA GLU A 59 -37.48 -1.42 -18.17
C GLU A 59 -36.30 -2.36 -18.52
N ASN A 60 -35.05 -1.90 -18.59
CA ASN A 60 -33.94 -2.78 -19.02
C ASN A 60 -32.60 -2.69 -18.25
N SER A 61 -32.62 -2.17 -17.01
CA SER A 61 -31.41 -1.99 -16.19
C SER A 61 -31.02 -3.19 -15.32
N GLN A 62 -31.37 -4.43 -15.72
CA GLN A 62 -30.90 -5.67 -15.08
C GLN A 62 -29.72 -6.34 -15.82
N ILE A 63 -29.00 -5.63 -16.68
CA ILE A 63 -27.81 -6.18 -17.35
C ILE A 63 -26.56 -5.99 -16.47
N HIS A 64 -26.39 -6.97 -15.59
CA HIS A 64 -25.12 -7.64 -15.27
C HIS A 64 -23.83 -6.82 -15.46
N VAL A 65 -23.31 -6.25 -14.37
CA VAL A 65 -21.90 -5.83 -14.30
C VAL A 65 -21.03 -7.09 -14.40
N MET A 66 -20.47 -7.37 -15.58
CA MET A 66 -19.42 -8.37 -15.72
C MET A 66 -18.12 -7.76 -15.18
N LYS A 67 -17.73 -8.18 -13.97
CA LYS A 67 -16.37 -7.99 -13.49
C LYS A 67 -15.42 -8.78 -14.40
N SER A 68 -14.44 -8.11 -14.98
CA SER A 68 -13.37 -8.75 -15.73
C SER A 68 -12.34 -9.37 -14.77
N ASP A 69 -12.73 -10.45 -14.10
CA ASP A 69 -11.84 -11.23 -13.22
C ASP A 69 -10.87 -12.08 -14.07
N ASN A 70 -9.75 -11.48 -14.47
CA ASN A 70 -8.66 -12.20 -15.14
C ASN A 70 -7.91 -13.06 -14.12
N SER A 71 -8.30 -14.32 -13.99
CA SER A 71 -7.74 -15.26 -13.01
C SER A 71 -7.06 -16.45 -13.71
N VAL A 72 -5.80 -16.71 -13.33
CA VAL A 72 -5.08 -17.93 -13.68
C VAL A 72 -4.77 -18.69 -12.39
N THR A 73 -5.31 -19.90 -12.31
CA THR A 73 -5.00 -21.04 -11.42
C THR A 73 -3.58 -21.04 -10.81
N LYS A 74 -3.27 -21.50 -9.59
CA LYS A 74 -3.74 -22.67 -8.76
C LYS A 74 -3.12 -22.49 -7.33
N ALA A 75 -3.48 -23.15 -6.22
CA ALA A 75 -4.45 -24.21 -5.91
C ALA A 75 -4.79 -24.24 -4.38
N LYS A 76 -5.78 -25.07 -4.00
CA LYS A 76 -5.95 -25.87 -2.76
C LYS A 76 -5.55 -25.31 -1.37
N GLU A 77 -6.58 -25.10 -0.53
CA GLU A 77 -6.85 -25.59 0.85
C GLU A 77 -7.67 -24.52 1.61
N SER A 78 -9.00 -24.61 1.72
CA SER A 78 -9.89 -25.57 2.43
C SER A 78 -10.34 -25.07 3.82
N VAL A 79 -11.62 -24.68 3.92
CA VAL A 79 -12.49 -24.68 5.13
C VAL A 79 -12.00 -23.79 6.30
N THR A 80 -12.72 -22.73 6.66
CA THR A 80 -13.92 -22.86 7.52
C THR A 80 -14.85 -21.65 7.38
N SER A 81 -16.17 -21.91 7.40
CA SER A 81 -17.23 -20.89 7.36
C SER A 81 -17.18 -19.92 8.53
N SER A 82 -17.41 -18.64 8.24
CA SER A 82 -18.02 -17.69 9.18
C SER A 82 -18.88 -16.71 8.39
N GLN A 83 -20.13 -17.11 8.16
CA GLN A 83 -21.17 -16.19 7.72
C GLN A 83 -21.44 -15.21 8.86
N ASN A 84 -21.17 -13.93 8.66
CA ASN A 84 -21.67 -12.88 9.56
C ASN A 84 -22.16 -11.70 8.73
N SER A 85 -23.41 -11.79 8.30
CA SER A 85 -24.09 -10.80 7.47
C SER A 85 -24.49 -9.59 8.30
N ASN A 86 -23.55 -8.67 8.51
CA ASN A 86 -23.88 -7.35 9.03
C ASN A 86 -24.25 -6.43 7.87
N ASN A 87 -25.53 -6.04 7.82
CA ASN A 87 -26.04 -4.99 6.95
C ASN A 87 -25.27 -3.69 7.22
N SER A 88 -24.34 -3.35 6.32
CA SER A 88 -23.76 -2.01 6.26
C SER A 88 -24.74 -1.10 5.57
N GLU A 89 -25.66 -0.49 6.33
CA GLU A 89 -26.41 0.68 5.87
C GLU A 89 -25.40 1.72 5.35
N LYS A 90 -25.49 2.02 4.05
CA LYS A 90 -24.71 3.10 3.42
C LYS A 90 -25.27 4.44 3.88
N SER A 91 -24.96 4.82 5.12
CA SER A 91 -25.16 6.19 5.54
C SER A 91 -24.21 7.09 4.74
N ASP A 92 -24.75 8.09 4.04
CA ASP A 92 -24.00 9.11 3.28
C ASP A 92 -23.29 10.09 4.23
N THR A 93 -22.50 9.52 5.15
CA THR A 93 -21.65 10.26 6.08
C THR A 93 -20.46 10.80 5.30
N LYS A 94 -20.52 12.11 4.98
CA LYS A 94 -19.41 12.86 4.37
C LYS A 94 -18.10 12.51 5.09
N PRO A 95 -17.03 12.13 4.36
CA PRO A 95 -15.80 11.63 4.98
C PRO A 95 -15.25 12.66 5.96
N SER A 96 -14.91 12.20 7.16
CA SER A 96 -14.40 13.07 8.23
C SER A 96 -13.18 13.86 7.74
N PRO A 97 -13.13 15.20 7.91
CA PRO A 97 -12.04 16.03 7.38
C PRO A 97 -10.64 15.54 7.76
N LYS A 98 -10.49 14.97 8.96
CA LYS A 98 -9.23 14.37 9.46
C LYS A 98 -8.72 13.21 8.61
N LEU A 99 -9.60 12.41 8.01
CA LEU A 99 -9.21 11.30 7.12
C LEU A 99 -8.64 11.84 5.81
N PHE A 100 -9.26 12.89 5.26
CA PHE A 100 -8.80 13.53 4.02
C PHE A 100 -7.46 14.25 4.20
N GLU A 101 -7.24 14.89 5.36
CA GLU A 101 -5.94 15.45 5.73
C GLU A 101 -4.84 14.36 5.79
N TYR A 102 -5.12 13.21 6.41
CA TYR A 102 -4.17 12.09 6.47
C TYR A 102 -3.88 11.49 5.08
N TYR A 103 -4.89 11.31 4.23
CA TYR A 103 -4.72 10.91 2.83
C TYR A 103 -3.79 11.88 2.07
N THR A 104 -4.04 13.19 2.23
CA THR A 104 -3.21 14.25 1.63
C THR A 104 -1.77 14.20 2.15
N GLN A 105 -1.57 13.86 3.42
CA GLN A 105 -0.24 13.66 4.01
C GLN A 105 0.48 12.44 3.38
N LEU A 106 -0.21 11.32 3.17
CA LEU A 106 0.36 10.13 2.53
C LEU A 106 0.80 10.42 1.08
N GLN A 107 -0.01 11.15 0.30
CA GLN A 107 0.37 11.57 -1.05
C GLN A 107 1.63 12.47 -1.06
N LYS A 108 1.75 13.42 -0.12
CA LYS A 108 2.97 14.23 0.05
C LYS A 108 4.19 13.37 0.42
N GLN A 109 4.03 12.39 1.33
CA GLN A 109 5.10 11.47 1.71
C GLN A 109 5.54 10.58 0.53
N LYS A 110 4.61 10.07 -0.27
CA LYS A 110 4.87 9.30 -1.51
C LYS A 110 5.72 10.10 -2.50
N GLN A 111 5.37 11.38 -2.73
CA GLN A 111 6.18 12.28 -3.58
C GLN A 111 7.58 12.53 -3.01
N GLN A 112 7.70 12.75 -1.70
CA GLN A 112 8.99 12.94 -1.02
C GLN A 112 9.90 11.71 -1.15
N ILE A 113 9.35 10.50 -0.97
CA ILE A 113 10.11 9.25 -1.11
C ILE A 113 10.58 9.04 -2.55
N ASN A 114 9.72 9.27 -3.56
CA ASN A 114 10.15 9.18 -4.96
C ASN A 114 11.35 10.12 -5.25
N ARG A 115 11.28 11.38 -4.82
CA ARG A 115 12.40 12.34 -4.95
C ARG A 115 13.68 11.89 -4.23
N GLN A 116 13.57 11.18 -3.11
CA GLN A 116 14.73 10.60 -2.40
C GLN A 116 15.32 9.40 -3.15
N ILE A 117 14.48 8.54 -3.72
CA ILE A 117 14.90 7.43 -4.59
C ILE A 117 15.61 7.98 -5.83
N GLU A 118 15.02 8.95 -6.53
CA GLU A 118 15.61 9.60 -7.71
C GLU A 118 17.00 10.19 -7.42
N ARG A 119 17.18 10.88 -6.29
CA ARG A 119 18.49 11.40 -5.85
C ARG A 119 19.49 10.27 -5.60
N ASN A 120 19.07 9.20 -4.92
CA ASN A 120 19.96 8.08 -4.63
C ASN A 120 20.30 7.25 -5.88
N MET A 121 19.39 7.16 -6.86
CA MET A 121 19.68 6.57 -8.19
C MET A 121 20.73 7.42 -8.92
N SER A 122 20.55 8.74 -8.95
CA SER A 122 21.56 9.65 -9.51
C SER A 122 22.93 9.52 -8.82
N LEU A 123 22.96 9.31 -7.50
CA LEU A 123 24.20 9.01 -6.76
C LEU A 123 24.79 7.63 -7.12
N LEU A 124 23.98 6.61 -7.39
CA LEU A 124 24.47 5.30 -7.86
C LEU A 124 25.20 5.41 -9.20
N ASP A 125 24.61 6.14 -10.14
CA ASP A 125 25.12 6.27 -11.50
C ASP A 125 26.39 7.14 -11.58
N THR A 126 26.45 8.19 -10.76
CA THR A 126 27.57 9.16 -10.76
C THR A 126 28.74 8.79 -9.85
N SER A 127 28.51 8.01 -8.78
CA SER A 127 29.54 7.76 -7.76
C SER A 127 30.53 6.67 -8.15
N ARG A 128 31.81 7.02 -8.31
CA ARG A 128 32.89 6.03 -8.51
C ARG A 128 33.17 5.18 -7.26
N SER A 129 32.97 5.73 -6.06
CA SER A 129 33.24 5.04 -4.78
C SER A 129 32.28 3.87 -4.53
N LYS A 130 32.83 2.68 -4.28
CA LYS A 130 32.06 1.45 -3.96
C LYS A 130 31.21 1.62 -2.71
N ASN A 131 31.74 2.29 -1.67
CA ASN A 131 31.05 2.47 -0.39
C ASN A 131 29.84 3.41 -0.53
N VAL A 132 29.98 4.50 -1.30
CA VAL A 132 28.88 5.44 -1.58
C VAL A 132 27.78 4.73 -2.37
N ARG A 133 28.13 3.96 -3.40
CA ARG A 133 27.15 3.18 -4.16
C ARG A 133 26.45 2.12 -3.30
N PHE A 134 27.17 1.42 -2.43
CA PHE A 134 26.57 0.44 -1.52
C PHE A 134 25.53 1.06 -0.57
N GLU A 135 25.86 2.18 0.08
CA GLU A 135 24.91 2.86 0.97
C GLU A 135 23.74 3.49 0.20
N ALA A 136 23.95 4.04 -1.00
CA ALA A 136 22.86 4.53 -1.86
C ALA A 136 21.87 3.41 -2.25
N ALA A 137 22.37 2.25 -2.70
CA ALA A 137 21.55 1.09 -3.03
C ALA A 137 20.74 0.59 -1.82
N LYS A 138 21.40 0.48 -0.66
CA LYS A 138 20.77 0.09 0.61
C LYS A 138 19.66 1.07 1.03
N GLN A 139 19.88 2.37 0.88
CA GLN A 139 18.85 3.38 1.13
C GLN A 139 17.68 3.28 0.15
N ILE A 140 17.92 3.01 -1.15
CA ILE A 140 16.85 2.80 -2.13
C ILE A 140 15.96 1.62 -1.73
N LEU A 141 16.52 0.49 -1.31
CA LEU A 141 15.75 -0.67 -0.85
C LEU A 141 14.89 -0.35 0.40
N GLN A 142 15.41 0.44 1.33
CA GLN A 142 14.66 0.90 2.51
C GLN A 142 13.53 1.86 2.11
N LEU A 143 13.79 2.80 1.20
CA LEU A 143 12.82 3.75 0.68
C LEU A 143 11.72 3.06 -0.13
N ASP A 144 12.04 2.03 -0.92
CA ASP A 144 11.07 1.23 -1.67
C ASP A 144 10.14 0.43 -0.75
N SER A 145 10.68 -0.23 0.28
CA SER A 145 9.87 -0.90 1.30
C SER A 145 8.88 0.06 1.97
N ARG A 146 9.35 1.26 2.33
CA ARG A 146 8.50 2.33 2.88
C ARG A 146 7.47 2.84 1.85
N LYS A 147 7.85 2.98 0.58
CA LYS A 147 6.97 3.38 -0.53
C LYS A 147 5.82 2.39 -0.66
N ARG A 148 6.09 1.09 -0.73
CA ARG A 148 5.06 0.02 -0.77
C ARG A 148 4.10 0.11 0.41
N GLY A 149 4.61 0.35 1.63
CA GLY A 149 3.76 0.56 2.82
C GLY A 149 2.90 1.83 2.80
N ILE A 150 3.23 2.85 1.99
CA ILE A 150 2.37 4.02 1.77
C ILE A 150 1.34 3.73 0.68
N TRP A 151 1.72 3.08 -0.43
CA TRP A 151 0.77 2.68 -1.48
C TRP A 151 -0.33 1.79 -0.91
N ALA A 152 0.02 0.71 -0.19
CA ALA A 152 -0.98 -0.18 0.42
C ALA A 152 -2.00 0.54 1.34
N LYS A 153 -1.65 1.70 1.94
CA LYS A 153 -2.58 2.53 2.72
C LYS A 153 -3.45 3.44 1.86
N ILE A 154 -2.91 3.94 0.75
CA ILE A 154 -3.63 4.75 -0.24
C ILE A 154 -4.64 3.86 -0.95
N ASP A 155 -4.20 2.72 -1.48
CA ASP A 155 -5.00 1.75 -2.22
C ASP A 155 -6.16 1.25 -1.34
N TYR A 156 -5.88 0.84 -0.09
CA TYR A 156 -6.92 0.42 0.87
C TYR A 156 -7.94 1.54 1.16
N TYR A 157 -7.50 2.80 1.28
CA TYR A 157 -8.40 3.93 1.51
C TYR A 157 -9.28 4.23 0.28
N GLU A 158 -8.72 4.11 -0.93
CA GLU A 158 -9.45 4.30 -2.18
C GLU A 158 -10.48 3.19 -2.41
N GLU A 159 -10.20 1.95 -2.00
CA GLU A 159 -11.13 0.81 -2.04
C GLU A 159 -12.23 0.86 -0.95
N HIS A 160 -11.88 1.23 0.29
CA HIS A 160 -12.75 1.04 1.47
C HIS A 160 -13.30 2.34 2.07
N GLY A 161 -12.86 3.52 1.60
CA GLY A 161 -13.23 4.83 2.15
C GLY A 161 -12.69 5.12 3.56
N ARG A 162 -11.92 4.20 4.14
CA ARG A 162 -11.32 4.28 5.48
C ARG A 162 -9.91 3.71 5.47
N PHE A 163 -9.06 4.15 6.39
CA PHE A 163 -7.72 3.57 6.55
C PHE A 163 -7.78 2.21 7.25
N PRO A 164 -6.80 1.31 7.02
CA PRO A 164 -6.71 0.08 7.79
C PRO A 164 -6.43 0.45 9.25
N ASP A 165 -7.10 -0.22 10.18
CA ASP A 165 -6.81 -0.05 11.60
C ASP A 165 -5.32 -0.28 11.84
N PRO A 166 -4.67 0.53 12.70
CA PRO A 166 -3.28 0.32 13.03
C PRO A 166 -3.16 -1.08 13.64
N ILE A 167 -2.60 -2.01 12.87
CA ILE A 167 -2.32 -3.38 13.34
C ILE A 167 -1.64 -3.21 14.68
N ALA A 168 -2.34 -3.61 15.75
CA ALA A 168 -1.79 -3.56 17.08
C ALA A 168 -0.58 -4.47 17.04
N LEU A 169 0.61 -3.86 16.92
CA LEU A 169 1.88 -4.54 16.98
C LEU A 169 1.96 -5.09 18.39
N GLN A 170 1.42 -6.31 18.56
CA GLN A 170 1.61 -7.16 19.71
C GLN A 170 3.08 -7.00 20.07
N PRO A 171 3.40 -6.38 21.23
CA PRO A 171 4.73 -5.88 21.47
C PRO A 171 5.66 -7.06 21.31
N VAL A 172 6.49 -7.03 20.25
CA VAL A 172 7.28 -8.19 19.84
C VAL A 172 8.11 -8.53 21.05
N LYS A 173 7.70 -9.59 21.78
CA LYS A 173 8.33 -10.00 23.04
C LYS A 173 9.76 -10.26 22.67
N THR A 174 10.64 -9.31 23.00
CA THR A 174 11.91 -9.16 22.29
C THR A 174 12.60 -10.49 22.37
N ASP A 175 12.83 -11.09 21.20
CA ASP A 175 12.92 -12.54 21.09
C ASP A 175 13.93 -13.06 22.12
N GLU A 176 13.59 -14.10 22.88
CA GLU A 176 14.44 -14.56 23.98
C GLU A 176 15.86 -14.84 23.45
N LEU A 177 15.97 -15.39 22.24
CA LEU A 177 17.22 -15.47 21.47
C LEU A 177 17.95 -14.12 21.33
N GLN A 178 17.29 -13.06 20.86
CA GLN A 178 17.92 -11.74 20.69
C GLN A 178 18.42 -11.17 22.02
N ARG A 179 17.66 -11.36 23.10
CA ARG A 179 18.08 -10.94 24.45
C ARG A 179 19.32 -11.71 24.90
N LEU A 180 19.33 -13.03 24.70
CA LEU A 180 20.47 -13.89 25.03
C LEU A 180 21.71 -13.55 24.20
N TYR A 181 21.61 -13.36 22.89
CA TYR A 181 22.73 -12.94 22.04
C TYR A 181 23.36 -11.62 22.53
N VAL A 182 22.53 -10.62 22.89
CA VAL A 182 23.03 -9.33 23.42
C VAL A 182 23.67 -9.51 24.80
N GLN A 183 23.13 -10.38 25.66
CA GLN A 183 23.72 -10.69 26.98
C GLN A 183 25.07 -11.39 26.85
N ILE A 184 25.16 -12.45 26.02
CA ILE A 184 26.38 -13.20 25.72
C ILE A 184 27.45 -12.24 25.18
N SER A 185 27.15 -11.43 24.15
CA SER A 185 28.11 -10.49 23.58
C SER A 185 28.59 -9.43 24.58
N LYS A 186 27.73 -8.98 25.50
CA LYS A 186 28.12 -8.07 26.59
C LYS A 186 29.02 -8.76 27.63
N ALA A 187 28.76 -10.02 27.96
CA ALA A 187 29.56 -10.79 28.90
C ALA A 187 30.94 -11.15 28.31
N GLU A 188 31.01 -11.57 27.04
CA GLU A 188 32.27 -11.80 26.32
C GLU A 188 33.14 -10.53 26.24
N LYS A 189 32.52 -9.36 25.97
CA LYS A 189 33.23 -8.07 25.98
C LYS A 189 33.74 -7.68 27.36
N ARG A 190 33.05 -8.08 28.44
CA ARG A 190 33.57 -7.91 29.80
C ARG A 190 34.77 -8.83 30.03
N LEU A 191 34.65 -10.12 29.74
CA LEU A 191 35.72 -11.12 29.94
C LEU A 191 37.03 -10.74 29.23
N LYS A 192 36.96 -10.04 28.08
CA LYS A 192 38.11 -9.50 27.35
C LYS A 192 38.72 -8.21 27.92
N SER A 193 38.22 -7.71 29.05
CA SER A 193 38.71 -6.50 29.71
C SER A 193 39.44 -6.86 31.01
N ASP A 194 40.66 -6.33 31.18
CA ASP A 194 41.51 -6.57 32.36
C ASP A 194 40.89 -6.12 33.71
N LYS A 195 39.75 -5.44 33.68
CA LYS A 195 39.05 -4.90 34.86
C LYS A 195 37.96 -5.82 35.43
N VAL A 196 37.90 -7.08 35.00
CA VAL A 196 36.93 -8.06 35.51
C VAL A 196 37.35 -8.55 36.90
N LYS A 197 36.51 -8.29 37.90
CA LYS A 197 36.72 -8.75 39.28
C LYS A 197 36.66 -10.27 39.45
N ASP A 198 35.95 -10.96 38.56
CA ASP A 198 35.69 -12.39 38.66
C ASP A 198 35.45 -13.00 37.25
N PRO A 199 36.50 -13.56 36.61
CA PRO A 199 36.40 -14.09 35.26
C PRO A 199 35.60 -15.40 35.23
N GLU A 200 35.70 -16.24 36.26
CA GLU A 200 35.01 -17.54 36.33
C GLU A 200 33.49 -17.37 36.40
N LYS A 201 32.97 -16.48 37.25
CA LYS A 201 31.53 -16.17 37.28
C LYS A 201 31.05 -15.56 35.96
N THR A 202 31.90 -14.78 35.28
CA THR A 202 31.57 -14.20 33.97
C THR A 202 31.50 -15.28 32.90
N GLN A 203 32.43 -16.25 32.91
CA GLN A 203 32.43 -17.39 32.00
C GLN A 203 31.22 -18.31 32.22
N LYS A 204 30.94 -18.68 33.49
CA LYS A 204 29.77 -19.50 33.84
C LYS A 204 28.44 -18.87 33.37
N LEU A 205 28.33 -17.55 33.46
CA LEU A 205 27.17 -16.81 32.94
C LEU A 205 27.07 -16.88 31.40
N ILE A 206 28.20 -16.82 30.68
CA ILE A 206 28.20 -16.99 29.21
C ILE A 206 27.69 -18.39 28.85
N ASP A 207 28.17 -19.42 29.53
CA ASP A 207 27.85 -20.81 29.23
C ASP A 207 26.38 -21.15 29.54
N GLU A 208 25.84 -20.66 30.67
CA GLU A 208 24.40 -20.76 31.00
C GLU A 208 23.52 -20.12 29.91
N LYS A 209 23.88 -18.92 29.42
CA LYS A 209 23.10 -18.22 28.39
C LYS A 209 23.26 -18.86 27.01
N ARG A 210 24.40 -19.49 26.70
CA ARG A 210 24.59 -20.30 25.48
C ARG A 210 23.74 -21.57 25.51
N LEU A 211 23.73 -22.30 26.62
CA LEU A 211 22.88 -23.48 26.80
C LEU A 211 21.40 -23.14 26.55
N ARG A 212 20.90 -22.08 27.19
CA ARG A 212 19.51 -21.62 27.00
C ARG A 212 19.22 -21.16 25.56
N LEU A 213 20.19 -20.55 24.90
CA LEU A 213 20.07 -20.15 23.50
C LEU A 213 19.90 -21.37 22.57
N ASP A 214 20.64 -22.45 22.83
CA ASP A 214 20.60 -23.66 22.01
C ASP A 214 19.36 -24.52 22.30
N GLU A 215 18.83 -24.51 23.53
CA GLU A 215 17.48 -25.03 23.84
C GLU A 215 16.41 -24.35 22.98
N LEU A 216 16.36 -23.00 22.99
CA LEU A 216 15.39 -22.22 22.23
C LEU A 216 15.51 -22.39 20.71
N LYS A 217 16.71 -22.65 20.19
CA LYS A 217 16.90 -23.01 18.77
C LYS A 217 16.28 -24.37 18.46
N ARG A 218 16.47 -25.36 19.34
CA ARG A 218 15.90 -26.71 19.20
C ARG A 218 14.38 -26.70 19.30
N GLU A 219 13.81 -25.96 20.26
CA GLU A 219 12.36 -25.74 20.39
C GLU A 219 11.73 -25.13 19.11
N ARG A 220 12.52 -24.48 18.26
CA ARG A 220 12.09 -23.82 17.02
C ARG A 220 12.49 -24.54 15.74
N GLY A 221 13.13 -25.70 15.81
CA GLY A 221 13.62 -26.43 14.63
C GLY A 221 14.67 -25.66 13.82
N MET A 222 15.52 -24.85 14.48
CA MET A 222 16.65 -24.15 13.85
C MET A 222 17.96 -24.96 13.89
N LEU A 223 17.92 -26.18 14.44
CA LEU A 223 19.01 -27.14 14.62
C LEU A 223 18.46 -28.55 14.34
#